data_AF-A0A1X2B9G8-F1
#
_entry.id   AF-A0A1X2B9G8-F1
#
_cell.length_a   1.000
_cell.length_b   1.000
_cell.length_c   1.000
_cell.angle_alpha   90.00
_cell.angle_beta   90.00
_cell.angle_gamma   90.00
#
_symmetry.space_group_name_H-M   'P 1'
#
loop_
_entity.id
_entity.type
_entity.pdbx_description
1 polymer ?
#
loop_
_entity_poly.entity_id
_entity_poly.type
_entity_poly.pdbx_seq_one_letter_code
_entity_poly.pdbx_strand_id
1 'polypeptide(L)'
;MPEPISLDTEAAAATAAEWRGYADQLEQHGSHRHVPLDQLSTALGDVYGNFVQAKGDEYHARHAAYQRVADRARGHAERLEGTRRILTSTDDEQATRINHVLDV
;
A
#
# COMPACT_ATOMS: atom_id res chain seq x y z
N MET A 1 21.30 -8.25 27.37
CA MET A 1 20.11 -7.38 27.45
C MET A 1 19.70 -7.06 26.02
N PRO A 2 18.48 -7.39 25.57
CA PRO A 2 18.00 -6.95 24.27
C PRO A 2 17.85 -5.43 24.27
N GLU A 3 18.12 -4.82 23.12
CA GLU A 3 17.99 -3.37 22.93
C GLU A 3 16.52 -2.96 23.05
N PRO A 4 16.20 -1.86 23.75
CA PRO A 4 14.82 -1.41 23.92
C PRO A 4 14.21 -1.07 22.55
N ILE A 5 13.09 -1.70 22.23
CA ILE A 5 12.34 -1.41 21.01
C ILE A 5 11.61 -0.09 21.23
N SER A 6 12.06 0.96 20.54
CA SER A 6 11.42 2.27 20.53
C SER A 6 11.01 2.63 19.10
N LEU A 7 9.82 3.17 18.94
CA LEU A 7 9.31 3.68 17.68
C LEU A 7 8.84 5.11 17.90
N ASP A 8 9.33 6.04 17.09
CA ASP A 8 8.72 7.37 17.00
C ASP A 8 7.32 7.22 16.40
N THR A 9 6.30 7.41 17.23
CA THR A 9 4.91 7.19 16.84
C THR A 9 4.40 8.20 15.83
N GLU A 10 4.91 9.44 15.86
CA GLU A 10 4.51 10.48 14.90
C GLU A 10 5.14 10.22 13.54
N ALA A 11 6.45 9.93 13.51
CA ALA A 11 7.13 9.54 12.29
C ALA A 11 6.52 8.26 11.70
N ALA A 12 6.16 7.28 12.54
CA ALA A 12 5.50 6.06 12.09
C ALA A 12 4.12 6.33 11.45
N ALA A 13 3.33 7.24 12.02
CA ALA A 13 2.04 7.64 11.44
C ALA A 13 2.23 8.33 10.08
N ALA A 14 3.21 9.23 9.97
CA ALA A 14 3.55 9.90 8.72
C ALA A 14 3.99 8.91 7.63
N THR A 15 4.93 8.02 7.95
CA THR A 15 5.38 6.96 7.03
C THR A 15 4.25 6.01 6.63
N ALA A 16 3.32 5.68 7.54
CA ALA A 16 2.15 4.88 7.20
C ALA A 16 1.23 5.61 6.20
N ALA A 17 1.07 6.92 6.33
CA ALA A 17 0.33 7.73 5.37
C ALA A 17 1.03 7.80 3.99
N GLU A 18 2.35 7.94 3.98
CA GLU A 18 3.16 7.90 2.74
C GLU A 18 3.01 6.57 2.00
N TRP A 19 3.05 5.44 2.71
CA TRP A 19 2.83 4.12 2.12
C TRP A 19 1.44 3.97 1.50
N ARG A 20 0.40 4.52 2.13
CA ARG A 20 -0.96 4.53 1.55
C ARG A 20 -1.01 5.40 0.31
N GLY A 21 -0.47 6.62 0.37
CA GLY A 21 -0.40 7.51 -0.79
C GLY A 21 0.37 6.89 -1.96
N TYR A 22 1.46 6.18 -1.69
CA TYR A 22 2.22 5.45 -2.71
C TYR A 22 1.39 4.31 -3.32
N ALA A 23 0.64 3.55 -2.51
CA ALA A 23 -0.25 2.51 -3.02
C ALA A 23 -1.31 3.09 -3.99
N ASP A 24 -1.90 4.23 -3.63
CA ASP A 24 -2.91 4.89 -4.46
C ASP A 24 -2.32 5.40 -5.79
N GLN A 25 -1.09 5.94 -5.76
CA GLN A 25 -0.35 6.32 -6.97
C GLN A 25 -0.09 5.12 -7.89
N LEU A 26 0.27 3.96 -7.31
CA LEU A 26 0.52 2.75 -8.08
C LEU A 26 -0.74 2.22 -8.77
N GLU A 27 -1.88 2.22 -8.08
CA GLU A 27 -3.16 1.82 -8.67
C GLU A 27 -3.58 2.76 -9.79
N GLN A 28 -3.47 4.07 -9.57
CA GLN A 28 -3.77 5.06 -10.59
C GLN A 28 -2.88 4.86 -11.82
N HIS A 29 -1.58 4.68 -11.63
CA HIS A 29 -0.65 4.42 -12.73
C HIS A 29 -0.93 3.09 -13.44
N GLY A 30 -1.24 2.04 -12.68
CA GLY A 30 -1.58 0.71 -13.20
C GLY A 30 -2.93 0.63 -13.92
N SER A 31 -3.84 1.58 -13.67
CA SER A 31 -5.13 1.68 -14.36
C SER A 31 -5.03 2.32 -15.75
N HIS A 32 -3.92 3.04 -16.02
CA HIS A 32 -3.78 3.80 -17.25
C HIS A 32 -3.57 2.87 -18.47
N ARG A 33 -4.45 3.02 -19.46
CA ARG A 33 -4.34 2.39 -20.79
C ARG A 33 -4.05 3.48 -21.81
N HIS A 34 -2.89 3.38 -22.46
CA HIS A 34 -2.46 4.41 -23.44
C HIS A 34 -3.34 4.42 -24.69
N VAL A 35 -3.82 3.26 -25.15
CA VAL A 35 -4.77 3.17 -26.25
C VAL A 35 -5.86 2.14 -25.89
N PRO A 36 -7.15 2.53 -25.93
CA PRO A 36 -8.25 1.60 -25.75
C PRO A 36 -8.23 0.49 -26.82
N LEU A 37 -8.54 -0.76 -26.43
CA LEU A 37 -8.44 -1.92 -27.33
C LEU A 37 -9.42 -1.84 -28.52
N ASP A 38 -10.59 -1.23 -28.33
CA ASP A 38 -11.58 -0.94 -29.36
C ASP A 38 -11.04 0.05 -30.41
N GLN A 39 -10.32 1.08 -29.97
CA GLN A 39 -9.64 2.01 -30.88
C GLN A 39 -8.50 1.33 -31.62
N LEU A 40 -7.74 0.45 -30.95
CA LEU A 40 -6.67 -0.35 -31.55
C LEU A 40 -7.23 -1.29 -32.63
N SER A 41 -8.35 -1.96 -32.33
CA SER A 41 -9.05 -2.86 -33.25
C SER A 41 -9.57 -2.12 -34.47
N THR A 42 -10.15 -0.94 -34.28
CA THR A 42 -10.68 -0.11 -35.38
C THR A 42 -9.57 0.41 -36.29
N ALA A 43 -8.42 0.80 -35.73
CA ALA A 43 -7.31 1.35 -36.49
C ALA A 43 -6.53 0.32 -37.31
N LEU A 44 -6.42 -0.91 -36.80
CA LEU A 44 -5.61 -1.97 -37.41
C LEU A 44 -6.43 -2.94 -38.28
N GLY A 45 -7.72 -3.09 -37.97
CA GLY A 45 -8.59 -4.07 -38.63
C GLY A 45 -8.32 -5.52 -38.22
N ASP A 46 -9.16 -6.43 -38.71
CA ASP A 46 -9.25 -7.81 -38.22
C ASP A 46 -7.98 -8.64 -38.43
N VAL A 47 -7.15 -8.29 -39.43
CA VAL A 47 -5.88 -8.98 -39.73
C VAL A 47 -4.92 -8.97 -38.52
N TYR A 48 -5.04 -7.95 -37.66
CA TYR A 48 -4.21 -7.80 -36.46
C TYR A 48 -4.90 -8.27 -35.16
N GLY A 49 -5.96 -9.07 -35.25
CA GLY A 49 -6.71 -9.55 -34.07
C GLY A 49 -5.81 -10.19 -32.98
N ASN A 50 -4.85 -11.02 -33.39
CA ASN A 50 -3.89 -11.64 -32.46
C ASN A 50 -3.03 -10.60 -31.71
N PHE A 51 -2.66 -9.50 -32.37
CA PHE A 51 -1.90 -8.42 -31.75
C PHE A 51 -2.77 -7.65 -30.76
N VAL A 52 -4.03 -7.34 -31.11
CA VAL A 52 -4.99 -6.68 -30.21
C VAL A 52 -5.22 -7.52 -28.96
N GLN A 53 -5.38 -8.84 -29.12
CA GLN A 53 -5.51 -9.77 -27.99
C GLN A 53 -4.27 -9.77 -27.11
N ALA A 54 -3.07 -9.94 -27.69
CA ALA A 54 -1.82 -9.90 -26.94
C ALA A 54 -1.61 -8.58 -26.19
N LYS A 55 -2.07 -7.46 -26.77
CA LYS A 55 -2.06 -6.14 -26.10
C LYS A 55 -3.05 -6.07 -24.94
N GLY A 56 -4.21 -6.70 -25.07
CA GLY A 56 -5.14 -6.87 -23.95
C GLY A 56 -4.50 -7.64 -22.80
N ASP A 57 -3.87 -8.77 -23.09
CA ASP A 57 -3.18 -9.60 -22.09
C ASP A 57 -2.03 -8.83 -21.41
N GLU A 58 -1.25 -8.07 -22.18
CA GLU A 58 -0.21 -7.17 -21.65
C GLU A 58 -0.79 -6.16 -20.65
N TYR A 59 -1.91 -5.50 -20.99
CA TYR A 59 -2.56 -4.54 -20.10
C TYR A 59 -3.07 -5.19 -18.82
N HIS A 60 -3.66 -6.39 -18.91
CA HIS A 60 -4.09 -7.15 -17.73
C HIS A 60 -2.91 -7.54 -16.84
N ALA A 61 -1.83 -8.08 -17.43
CA ALA A 61 -0.64 -8.47 -16.70
C ALA A 61 0.03 -7.27 -16.01
N ARG A 62 0.11 -6.14 -16.71
CA ARG A 62 0.65 -4.88 -16.17
C ARG A 62 -0.20 -4.38 -15.00
N HIS A 63 -1.52 -4.31 -15.17
CA HIS A 63 -2.43 -3.88 -14.10
C HIS A 63 -2.28 -4.76 -12.86
N ALA A 64 -2.29 -6.09 -13.03
CA ALA A 64 -2.10 -7.03 -11.94
C ALA A 64 -0.74 -6.88 -11.25
N ALA A 65 0.32 -6.51 -11.98
CA ALA A 65 1.63 -6.24 -11.40
C ALA A 65 1.61 -5.00 -10.49
N TYR A 66 1.00 -3.90 -10.94
CA TYR A 66 0.83 -2.70 -10.11
C TYR A 66 -0.01 -2.99 -8.87
N GLN A 67 -1.10 -3.74 -9.01
CA GLN A 67 -1.97 -4.10 -7.89
C GLN A 67 -1.20 -4.83 -6.79
N ARG A 68 -0.37 -5.83 -7.14
CA ARG A 68 0.45 -6.56 -6.16
C ARG A 68 1.39 -5.66 -5.36
N VAL A 69 1.96 -4.64 -6.00
CA VAL A 69 2.85 -3.69 -5.32
C VAL A 69 2.05 -2.73 -4.43
N ALA A 70 0.88 -2.27 -4.90
CA ALA A 70 -0.03 -1.45 -4.09
C ALA A 70 -0.50 -2.19 -2.83
N ASP A 71 -0.91 -3.46 -2.96
CA ASP A 71 -1.32 -4.29 -1.83
C ASP A 71 -0.17 -4.48 -0.83
N ARG A 72 1.06 -4.68 -1.32
CA ARG A 72 2.25 -4.77 -0.45
C ARG A 72 2.51 -3.46 0.28
N ALA A 73 2.39 -2.32 -0.39
CA ALA A 73 2.52 -1.00 0.22
C ALA A 73 1.47 -0.77 1.32
N ARG A 74 0.21 -1.14 1.08
CA ARG A 74 -0.85 -1.09 2.12
C ARG A 74 -0.53 -1.99 3.30
N GLY A 75 -0.07 -3.21 3.06
CA GLY A 75 0.38 -4.11 4.12
C GLY A 75 1.56 -3.56 4.94
N HIS A 76 2.42 -2.72 4.36
CA HIS A 76 3.45 -2.01 5.13
C HIS A 76 2.84 -0.93 6.02
N ALA A 77 1.92 -0.11 5.50
CA ALA A 77 1.20 0.90 6.28
C ALA A 77 0.41 0.29 7.45
N GLU A 78 -0.31 -0.81 7.21
CA GLU A 78 -1.12 -1.50 8.22
C GLU A 78 -0.27 -2.06 9.36
N ARG A 79 0.87 -2.68 9.03
CA ARG A 79 1.80 -3.20 10.06
C ARG A 79 2.39 -2.07 10.88
N LEU A 80 2.83 -0.99 10.24
CA LEU A 80 3.41 0.15 10.95
C LEU A 80 2.39 0.80 11.90
N GLU A 81 1.17 0.99 11.42
CA GLU A 81 0.06 1.52 12.22
C GLU A 81 -0.36 0.58 13.35
N GLY A 82 -0.31 -0.74 13.12
CA GLY A 82 -0.52 -1.76 14.15
C GLY A 82 0.52 -1.68 15.26
N THR A 83 1.81 -1.65 14.90
CA THR A 83 2.90 -1.51 15.87
C THR A 83 2.79 -0.22 16.66
N ARG A 84 2.49 0.91 15.98
CA ARG A 84 2.27 2.20 16.63
C ARG A 84 1.19 2.12 17.71
N ARG A 85 0.02 1.56 17.37
CA ARG A 85 -1.09 1.40 18.32
C ARG A 85 -0.72 0.54 19.53
N ILE A 86 0.00 -0.57 19.32
CA ILE A 86 0.43 -1.46 20.42
C ILE A 86 1.36 -0.74 21.38
N LEU A 87 2.35 0.01 20.86
CA LEU A 87 3.29 0.73 21.70
C LEU A 87 2.60 1.84 22.50
N THR A 88 1.78 2.68 21.85
CA THR A 88 1.02 3.72 22.56
C THR A 88 0.12 3.15 23.65
N SER A 89 -0.63 2.08 23.36
CA SER A 89 -1.49 1.42 24.35
C SER A 89 -0.69 0.85 25.52
N THR A 90 0.48 0.28 25.25
CA THR A 90 1.35 -0.27 26.28
C THR A 90 1.89 0.83 27.19
N ASP A 91 2.31 1.95 26.62
CA ASP A 91 2.81 3.11 27.36
C ASP A 91 1.70 3.72 28.26
N ASP A 92 0.49 3.88 27.73
CA ASP A 92 -0.67 4.38 28.49
C ASP A 92 -1.03 3.46 29.66
N GLU A 93 -1.02 2.13 29.44
CA GLU A 93 -1.25 1.14 30.49
C GLU A 93 -0.18 1.20 31.58
N GLN A 94 1.11 1.31 31.22
CA GLN A 94 2.18 1.41 32.20
C GLN A 94 2.11 2.73 32.99
N ALA A 95 1.84 3.85 32.33
CA ALA A 95 1.66 5.14 32.99
C ALA A 95 0.53 5.08 34.03
N THR A 96 -0.60 4.47 33.67
CA THR A 96 -1.74 4.27 34.59
C THR A 96 -1.35 3.42 35.80
N ARG A 97 -0.63 2.31 35.59
CA ARG A 97 -0.16 1.44 36.69
C ARG A 97 0.83 2.15 37.60
N ILE A 98 1.76 2.92 37.05
CA ILE A 98 2.74 3.68 37.83
C ILE A 98 2.04 4.74 38.68
N ASN A 99 1.13 5.52 38.09
CA ASN A 99 0.37 6.53 38.82
C ASN A 99 -0.45 5.90 39.96
N HIS A 100 -1.10 4.76 39.70
CA HIS A 100 -1.81 4.02 40.75
C HIS A 100 -0.88 3.57 41.88
N VAL A 101 0.38 3.22 41.62
CA VAL A 101 1.34 2.86 42.67
C VAL A 101 1.82 4.09 43.45
N LEU A 102 1.91 5.25 42.80
CA LEU A 102 2.36 6.51 43.42
C LEU A 102 1.25 7.19 44.25
N ASP A 103 -0.02 6.93 43.92
CA ASP A 103 -1.19 7.46 44.62
C ASP A 103 -1.60 6.63 45.86
N VAL A 104 -0.87 5.55 46.18
CA VAL A 104 -1.03 4.67 47.36
C VAL A 104 0.04 4.97 48.39
#